data_AF-A0A843GXM7-F1
#
_entry.id   AF-A0A843GXM7-F1
#
_cell.length_a   1.000
_cell.length_b   1.000
_cell.length_c   1.000
_cell.angle_alpha   90.00
_cell.angle_beta   90.00
_cell.angle_gamma   90.00
#
_symmetry.space_group_name_H-M   'P 1'
#
loop_
_entity.id
_entity.type
_entity.pdbx_description
1 polymer ?
#
loop_
_entity_poly.entity_id
_entity_poly.type
_entity_poly.pdbx_seq_one_letter_code
_entity_poly.pdbx_strand_id
1 'polypeptide(L)'
;MAKNETFLANVDEDKVQELMNDTNNNVEYFNKVATETAIKYTEPLDKLMRKIYSGVVSKEATDAQLEKYYLELTNTIYFMGDKLEQLNISGDMAKASEKEVYNNAYLANQIKDSERKNKTTVAENQAVAEQESQYEAVVSSIYDHAYKMVKFKIDAAKDMVNTLRKIISRRMQEQQLASFGNSKISNSSAFMEED
;
A
#
# COMPACT_ATOMS: atom_id res chain seq x y z
N MET A 1 39.01 -10.94 -34.86
CA MET A 1 38.24 -10.96 -33.60
C MET A 1 37.76 -9.54 -33.36
N ALA A 2 36.46 -9.28 -33.52
CA ALA A 2 35.90 -7.97 -33.21
C ALA A 2 35.99 -7.75 -31.70
N LYS A 3 36.61 -6.66 -31.26
CA LYS A 3 36.54 -6.21 -29.87
C LYS A 3 35.07 -5.93 -29.60
N ASN A 4 34.45 -6.67 -28.68
CA ASN A 4 33.16 -6.29 -28.12
C ASN A 4 33.41 -5.03 -27.28
N GLU A 5 33.27 -3.86 -27.91
CA GLU A 5 33.18 -2.59 -27.23
C GLU A 5 31.83 -2.57 -26.51
N THR A 6 31.83 -3.04 -25.26
CA THR A 6 30.67 -2.87 -24.38
C THR A 6 30.51 -1.39 -24.08
N PHE A 7 29.26 -0.90 -24.06
CA PHE A 7 28.87 0.47 -23.68
C PHE A 7 29.38 0.94 -22.30
N LEU A 8 30.00 0.04 -21.54
CA LEU A 8 30.60 0.27 -20.23
C LEU A 8 32.08 0.70 -20.28
N ALA A 9 32.75 0.64 -21.43
CA ALA A 9 34.20 0.86 -21.53
C ALA A 9 34.68 2.28 -21.18
N ASN A 10 33.76 3.25 -21.10
CA ASN A 10 34.05 4.66 -20.78
C ASN A 10 33.19 5.17 -19.61
N VAL A 11 32.64 4.28 -18.79
CA VAL A 11 31.83 4.67 -17.64
C VAL A 11 32.75 4.96 -16.46
N ASP A 12 32.60 6.13 -15.86
CA ASP A 12 33.25 6.50 -14.62
C ASP A 12 32.59 5.74 -13.45
N GLU A 13 33.21 4.65 -13.02
CA GLU A 13 32.71 3.79 -11.95
C GLU A 13 32.56 4.55 -10.62
N ASP A 14 33.47 5.49 -10.32
CA ASP A 14 33.39 6.29 -9.10
C ASP A 14 32.17 7.22 -9.15
N LYS A 15 31.92 7.86 -10.30
CA LYS A 15 30.74 8.70 -10.47
C LYS A 15 29.44 7.89 -10.41
N VAL A 16 29.43 6.67 -10.96
CA VAL A 16 28.28 5.76 -10.84
C VAL A 16 28.03 5.42 -9.37
N GLN A 17 29.07 5.08 -8.61
CA GLN A 17 28.92 4.72 -7.21
C GLN A 17 28.45 5.90 -6.35
N GLU A 18 28.93 7.12 -6.62
CA GLU A 18 28.44 8.35 -6.00
C GLU A 18 26.93 8.55 -6.26
N LEU A 19 26.51 8.49 -7.52
CA LEU A 19 25.10 8.64 -7.90
C LEU A 19 24.21 7.54 -7.30
N MET A 20 24.71 6.32 -7.19
CA MET A 20 24.02 5.22 -6.50
C MET A 20 23.83 5.52 -5.01
N ASN A 21 24.86 6.06 -4.34
CA ASN A 21 24.78 6.42 -2.93
C ASN A 21 23.78 7.55 -2.70
N ASP A 22 23.82 8.60 -3.51
CA ASP A 22 22.87 9.71 -3.46
C ASP A 22 21.43 9.23 -3.70
N THR A 23 21.24 8.36 -4.69
CA THR A 23 19.95 7.74 -4.99
C THR A 23 19.44 6.94 -3.79
N ASN A 24 20.29 6.13 -3.17
CA ASN A 24 19.91 5.33 -2.01
C ASN A 24 19.50 6.20 -0.82
N ASN A 25 20.25 7.28 -0.54
CA ASN A 25 19.91 8.24 0.51
C ASN A 25 18.56 8.93 0.25
N ASN A 26 18.32 9.34 -0.99
CA ASN A 26 17.05 9.96 -1.39
C ASN A 26 15.88 8.97 -1.28
N VAL A 27 16.08 7.73 -1.69
CA VAL A 27 15.09 6.64 -1.58
C VAL A 27 14.79 6.34 -0.11
N GLU A 28 15.80 6.31 0.76
CA GLU A 28 15.61 6.10 2.20
C GLU A 28 14.73 7.19 2.81
N TYR A 29 15.06 8.46 2.54
CA TYR A 29 14.26 9.60 3.02
C TYR A 29 12.83 9.54 2.47
N PHE A 30 12.66 9.35 1.17
CA PHE A 30 11.36 9.27 0.52
C PHE A 30 10.51 8.15 1.12
N ASN A 31 11.07 6.93 1.23
CA ASN A 31 10.39 5.77 1.78
C ASN A 31 10.00 5.99 3.23
N LYS A 32 10.86 6.62 4.04
CA LYS A 32 10.54 6.95 5.43
C LYS A 32 9.30 7.84 5.50
N VAL A 33 9.28 8.96 4.77
CA VAL A 33 8.18 9.92 4.81
C VAL A 33 6.88 9.31 4.26
N ALA A 34 6.95 8.58 3.15
CA ALA A 34 5.78 7.89 2.58
C ALA A 34 5.22 6.83 3.55
N THR A 35 6.10 6.05 4.18
CA THR A 35 5.71 5.01 5.15
C THR A 35 5.08 5.62 6.40
N GLU A 36 5.70 6.65 6.97
CA GLU A 36 5.16 7.37 8.13
C GLU A 36 3.79 7.98 7.82
N THR A 37 3.61 8.52 6.62
CA THR A 37 2.33 9.03 6.13
C THR A 37 1.30 7.91 6.09
N ALA A 38 1.60 6.76 5.47
CA ALA A 38 0.68 5.61 5.40
C ALA A 38 0.34 5.01 6.78
N ILE A 39 1.28 5.00 7.73
CA ILE A 39 1.06 4.47 9.08
C ILE A 39 -0.02 5.25 9.84
N LYS A 40 -0.07 6.58 9.70
CA LYS A 40 -1.10 7.42 10.33
C LYS A 40 -2.52 6.96 9.98
N TYR A 41 -2.71 6.45 8.77
CA TYR A 41 -4.01 5.93 8.32
C TYR A 41 -4.20 4.46 8.73
N THR A 42 -3.15 3.63 8.66
CA THR A 42 -3.24 2.16 8.76
C THR A 42 -3.05 1.59 10.15
N GLU A 43 -2.67 2.38 11.15
CA GLU A 43 -2.37 1.89 12.50
C GLU A 43 -3.46 0.97 13.11
N PRO A 44 -4.77 1.30 13.04
CA PRO A 44 -5.80 0.41 13.59
C PRO A 44 -5.85 -0.96 12.89
N LEU A 45 -5.71 -0.96 11.55
CA LEU A 45 -5.69 -2.18 10.75
C LEU A 45 -4.45 -3.01 11.05
N ASP A 46 -3.27 -2.39 11.10
CA ASP A 46 -2.02 -3.07 11.42
C ASP A 46 -2.05 -3.72 12.80
N LYS A 47 -2.58 -3.02 13.80
CA LYS A 47 -2.77 -3.55 15.16
C LYS A 47 -3.70 -4.77 15.15
N LEU A 48 -4.81 -4.71 14.41
CA LEU A 48 -5.74 -5.83 14.31
C LEU A 48 -5.13 -7.03 13.57
N MET A 49 -4.45 -6.81 12.45
CA MET A 49 -3.78 -7.87 11.70
C MET A 49 -2.72 -8.61 12.54
N ARG A 50 -1.96 -7.88 13.37
CA ARG A 50 -1.03 -8.50 14.34
C ARG A 50 -1.75 -9.31 15.41
N LYS A 51 -2.89 -8.84 15.92
CA LYS A 51 -3.73 -9.61 16.86
C LYS A 51 -4.23 -10.90 16.23
N ILE A 52 -4.73 -10.84 14.99
CA ILE A 52 -5.18 -12.02 14.23
C ILE A 52 -4.04 -13.03 14.07
N TYR A 53 -2.84 -12.57 13.68
CA TYR A 53 -1.67 -13.44 13.60
C TYR A 53 -1.39 -14.15 14.95
N SER A 54 -1.36 -13.39 16.04
CA SER A 54 -1.10 -13.97 17.38
C SER A 54 -2.21 -14.91 17.87
N GLY A 55 -3.47 -14.62 17.53
CA GLY A 55 -4.63 -15.37 18.03
C GLY A 55 -5.01 -16.57 17.19
N VAL A 56 -4.72 -16.55 15.89
CA VAL A 56 -5.21 -17.54 14.91
C VAL A 56 -4.07 -18.29 14.22
N VAL A 57 -2.98 -17.61 13.89
CA VAL A 57 -1.87 -18.24 13.14
C VAL A 57 -0.89 -18.89 14.09
N SER A 58 -0.53 -18.20 15.18
CA SER A 58 0.44 -18.73 16.15
C SER A 58 -0.15 -19.69 17.18
N LYS A 59 -1.47 -19.77 17.26
CA LYS A 59 -2.23 -20.57 18.23
C LYS A 59 -3.50 -21.09 17.58
N GLU A 60 -4.01 -22.21 18.08
CA GLU A 60 -5.31 -22.69 17.65
C GLU A 60 -6.41 -21.80 18.23
N ALA A 61 -7.05 -21.01 17.37
CA ALA A 61 -8.15 -20.15 17.77
C ALA A 61 -9.41 -20.95 18.08
N THR A 62 -10.20 -20.50 19.05
CA THR A 62 -11.58 -20.95 19.27
C THR A 62 -12.54 -20.34 18.23
N ASP A 63 -13.71 -20.94 18.05
CA ASP A 63 -14.71 -20.44 17.09
C ASP A 63 -15.17 -19.01 17.43
N ALA A 64 -15.43 -18.73 18.71
CA ALA A 64 -15.77 -17.39 19.17
C ALA A 64 -14.67 -16.34 18.88
N GLN A 65 -13.40 -16.72 18.95
CA GLN A 65 -12.29 -15.83 18.58
C GLN A 65 -12.25 -15.57 17.07
N LEU A 66 -12.46 -16.60 16.25
CA LEU A 66 -12.51 -16.45 14.79
C LEU A 66 -13.65 -15.53 14.36
N GLU A 67 -14.85 -15.72 14.91
CA GLU A 67 -16.01 -14.86 14.63
C GLU A 67 -15.78 -13.42 15.07
N LYS A 68 -15.21 -13.22 16.27
CA LYS A 68 -14.83 -11.89 16.76
C LYS A 68 -13.87 -11.21 15.80
N TYR A 69 -12.79 -11.88 15.40
CA TYR A 69 -11.82 -11.30 14.48
C TYR A 69 -12.41 -11.04 13.09
N TYR A 70 -13.31 -11.89 12.60
CA TYR A 70 -14.02 -11.68 11.35
C TYR A 70 -14.86 -10.39 11.40
N LEU A 71 -15.62 -10.18 12.47
CA LEU A 71 -16.43 -8.98 12.67
C LEU A 71 -15.56 -7.72 12.84
N GLU A 72 -14.56 -7.77 13.71
CA GLU A 72 -13.63 -6.65 13.96
C GLU A 72 -12.92 -6.23 12.67
N LEU A 73 -12.44 -7.19 11.87
CA LEU A 73 -11.71 -6.92 10.65
C LEU A 73 -12.62 -6.33 9.56
N THR A 74 -13.80 -6.91 9.39
CA THR A 74 -14.81 -6.40 8.44
C THR A 74 -15.19 -4.95 8.76
N ASN A 75 -15.45 -4.66 10.04
CA ASN A 75 -15.76 -3.30 10.49
C ASN A 75 -14.56 -2.35 10.32
N THR A 76 -13.35 -2.81 10.64
CA THR A 76 -12.13 -2.00 10.46
C THR A 76 -11.91 -1.64 8.99
N ILE A 77 -12.09 -2.59 8.06
CA ILE A 77 -11.94 -2.35 6.61
C ILE A 77 -12.93 -1.28 6.12
N TYR A 78 -14.16 -1.26 6.65
CA TYR A 78 -15.14 -0.22 6.31
C TYR A 78 -14.60 1.18 6.63
N PHE A 79 -14.11 1.40 7.86
CA PHE A 79 -13.51 2.69 8.24
C PHE A 79 -12.19 2.99 7.54
N MET A 80 -11.44 1.96 7.14
CA MET A 80 -10.24 2.13 6.33
C MET A 80 -10.55 2.66 4.93
N GLY A 81 -11.74 2.40 4.39
CA GLY A 81 -12.21 2.98 3.13
C GLY A 81 -12.28 4.51 3.18
N ASP A 82 -12.89 5.06 4.24
CA ASP A 82 -12.96 6.51 4.47
C ASP A 82 -11.56 7.14 4.62
N LYS A 83 -10.68 6.48 5.37
CA LYS A 83 -9.27 6.91 5.51
C LYS A 83 -8.50 6.91 4.19
N LEU A 84 -8.73 5.91 3.33
CA LEU A 84 -8.10 5.84 2.02
C LEU A 84 -8.57 6.99 1.12
N GLU A 85 -9.85 7.35 1.20
CA GLU A 85 -10.41 8.48 0.46
C GLU A 85 -9.83 9.83 0.92
N GLN A 86 -9.70 10.03 2.23
CA GLN A 86 -9.04 11.23 2.78
C GLN A 86 -7.58 11.37 2.29
N LEU A 87 -6.88 10.24 2.16
CA LEU A 87 -5.52 10.22 1.63
C LEU A 87 -5.50 10.51 0.13
N ASN A 88 -6.49 10.03 -0.64
CA ASN A 88 -6.66 10.35 -2.06
C ASN A 88 -6.89 11.85 -2.27
N ILE A 89 -7.79 12.46 -1.50
CA ILE A 89 -8.04 13.91 -1.53
C ILE A 89 -6.76 14.69 -1.23
N SER A 90 -5.96 14.24 -0.26
CA SER A 90 -4.68 14.88 0.06
C SER A 90 -3.70 14.82 -1.12
N GLY A 91 -3.67 13.70 -1.84
CA GLY A 91 -2.90 13.55 -3.07
C GLY A 91 -3.39 14.46 -4.20
N ASP A 92 -4.70 14.57 -4.39
CA ASP A 92 -5.29 15.48 -5.39
C ASP A 92 -4.94 16.95 -5.10
N MET A 93 -4.96 17.35 -3.83
CA MET A 93 -4.56 18.71 -3.43
C MET A 93 -3.06 18.96 -3.63
N ALA A 94 -2.21 17.98 -3.30
CA ALA A 94 -0.77 18.10 -3.55
C ALA A 94 -0.46 18.25 -5.05
N LYS A 95 -1.13 17.46 -5.89
CA LYS A 95 -1.01 17.52 -7.35
C LYS A 95 -1.56 18.83 -7.93
N ALA A 96 -2.62 19.38 -7.35
CA ALA A 96 -3.13 20.69 -7.72
C ALA A 96 -2.10 21.80 -7.40
N SER A 97 -1.50 21.75 -6.21
CA SER A 97 -0.44 22.68 -5.79
C SER A 97 0.79 22.60 -6.70
N GLU A 98 1.22 21.39 -7.05
CA GLU A 98 2.31 21.15 -8.01
C GLU A 98 2.05 21.84 -9.35
N LYS A 99 0.85 21.65 -9.90
CA LYS A 99 0.44 22.28 -11.16
C LYS A 99 0.37 23.80 -11.06
N GLU A 100 -0.09 24.33 -9.94
CA GLU A 100 -0.17 25.77 -9.72
C GLU A 100 1.23 26.40 -9.76
N VAL A 101 2.18 25.86 -8.99
CA VAL A 101 3.57 26.34 -8.95
C VAL A 101 4.22 26.24 -10.33
N TYR A 102 4.07 25.08 -11.00
CA TYR A 102 4.56 24.87 -12.35
C TYR A 102 4.03 25.92 -13.33
N ASN A 103 2.71 26.10 -13.38
CA ASN A 103 2.06 27.01 -14.32
C ASN A 103 2.46 28.46 -14.05
N ASN A 104 2.54 28.86 -12.77
CA ASN A 104 2.98 30.20 -12.38
C ASN A 104 4.42 30.46 -12.82
N ALA A 105 5.33 29.51 -12.60
CA ALA A 105 6.72 29.62 -13.05
C ALA A 105 6.84 29.73 -14.58
N TYR A 106 6.10 28.88 -15.29
CA TYR A 106 6.06 28.89 -16.76
C TYR A 106 5.56 30.24 -17.31
N LEU A 107 4.44 30.74 -16.78
CA LEU A 107 3.86 32.02 -17.19
C LEU A 107 4.76 33.20 -16.83
N ALA A 108 5.39 33.18 -15.65
CA ALA A 108 6.30 34.23 -15.22
C ALA A 108 7.50 34.39 -16.17
N ASN A 109 8.06 33.29 -16.69
CA ASN A 109 9.14 33.37 -17.67
C ASN A 109 8.65 33.86 -19.04
N GLN A 110 7.46 33.44 -19.49
CA GLN A 110 6.88 33.99 -20.73
C GLN A 110 6.65 35.50 -20.64
N ILE A 111 6.24 36.01 -19.48
CA ILE A 111 6.06 37.46 -19.28
C ILE A 111 7.41 38.19 -19.37
N LYS A 112 8.46 37.67 -18.73
CA LYS A 112 9.82 38.24 -18.81
C LYS A 112 10.36 38.28 -20.25
N ASP A 113 9.98 37.31 -21.07
CA ASP A 113 10.35 37.28 -22.49
C ASP A 113 9.65 38.32 -23.34
N SER A 114 8.47 38.77 -22.93
CA SER A 114 7.76 39.84 -23.65
C SER A 114 8.55 41.16 -23.66
N GLU A 115 9.47 41.33 -22.71
CA GLU A 115 10.34 42.51 -22.56
C GLU A 115 11.76 42.31 -23.14
N ARG A 116 12.09 41.10 -23.63
CA ARG A 116 13.44 40.74 -24.12
C ARG A 116 13.49 40.57 -25.64
N LYS A 117 14.64 40.89 -26.24
CA LYS A 117 14.90 40.69 -27.69
C LYS A 117 15.04 39.20 -28.07
N ASN A 118 15.56 38.36 -27.17
CA ASN A 118 15.61 36.91 -27.33
C ASN A 118 14.57 36.29 -26.41
N LYS A 119 13.60 35.59 -27.01
CA LYS A 119 12.57 34.85 -26.29
C LYS A 119 13.12 33.49 -25.86
N THR A 120 12.82 33.09 -24.64
CA THR A 120 13.12 31.77 -24.10
C THR A 120 12.29 30.73 -24.85
N THR A 121 12.91 29.59 -25.17
CA THR A 121 12.24 28.50 -25.88
C THR A 121 11.22 27.80 -24.98
N VAL A 122 10.29 27.05 -25.58
CA VAL A 122 9.33 26.23 -24.82
C VAL A 122 10.07 25.24 -23.91
N ALA A 123 11.14 24.62 -24.40
CA ALA A 123 11.93 23.65 -23.63
C ALA A 123 12.59 24.29 -22.40
N GLU A 124 13.16 25.49 -22.55
CA GLU A 124 13.75 26.23 -21.42
C GLU A 124 12.68 26.66 -20.42
N ASN A 125 11.51 27.11 -20.88
CA ASN A 125 10.39 27.45 -19.99
C ASN A 125 9.87 26.24 -19.20
N GLN A 126 9.79 25.07 -19.85
CA GLN A 126 9.44 23.82 -19.19
C GLN A 126 10.49 23.43 -18.15
N ALA A 127 11.79 23.45 -18.49
CA ALA A 127 12.85 23.09 -17.56
C ALA A 127 12.86 23.96 -16.30
N VAL A 128 12.63 25.27 -16.44
CA VAL A 128 12.52 26.16 -15.26
C VAL A 128 11.26 25.85 -14.46
N ALA A 129 10.12 25.65 -15.11
CA ALA A 129 8.88 25.34 -14.42
C ALA A 129 8.98 24.02 -13.62
N GLU A 130 9.59 22.98 -14.21
CA GLU A 130 9.86 21.70 -13.54
C GLU A 130 10.79 21.87 -12.34
N GLN A 131 11.84 22.68 -12.50
CA GLN A 131 12.80 22.96 -11.43
C GLN A 131 12.15 23.71 -10.26
N GLU A 132 11.26 24.66 -10.54
CA GLU A 132 10.57 25.46 -9.51
C GLU A 132 9.48 24.64 -8.79
N SER A 133 8.81 23.70 -9.47
CA SER A 133 7.78 22.85 -8.86
C SER A 133 8.31 21.52 -8.29
N GLN A 134 9.64 21.34 -8.22
CA GLN A 134 10.25 20.05 -7.89
C GLN A 134 9.86 19.54 -6.49
N TYR A 135 9.65 20.43 -5.52
CA TYR A 135 9.32 20.04 -4.15
C TYR A 135 7.87 19.58 -4.04
N GLU A 136 6.95 20.29 -4.70
CA GLU A 136 5.55 19.93 -4.78
C GLU A 136 5.37 18.60 -5.51
N ALA A 137 6.16 18.35 -6.56
CA ALA A 137 6.20 17.06 -7.25
C ALA A 137 6.63 15.92 -6.32
N VAL A 138 7.62 16.15 -5.45
CA VAL A 138 8.02 15.17 -4.42
C VAL A 138 6.89 14.91 -3.42
N VAL A 139 6.22 15.97 -2.93
CA VAL A 139 5.08 15.83 -1.99
C VAL A 139 3.90 15.09 -2.63
N SER A 140 3.56 15.44 -3.87
CA SER A 140 2.54 14.77 -4.70
C SER A 140 2.84 13.27 -4.83
N SER A 141 4.09 12.92 -5.13
CA SER A 141 4.57 11.53 -5.22
C SER A 141 4.49 10.80 -3.86
N ILE A 142 4.84 11.46 -2.76
CA ILE A 142 4.73 10.87 -1.40
C ILE A 142 3.28 10.46 -1.10
N TYR A 143 2.31 11.32 -1.40
CA TYR A 143 0.89 11.00 -1.18
C TYR A 143 0.40 9.86 -2.08
N ASP A 144 0.81 9.83 -3.35
CA ASP A 144 0.48 8.73 -4.27
C ASP A 144 1.03 7.38 -3.79
N HIS A 145 2.28 7.36 -3.31
CA HIS A 145 2.89 6.16 -2.74
C HIS A 145 2.21 5.74 -1.43
N ALA A 146 1.95 6.69 -0.53
CA ALA A 146 1.21 6.40 0.71
C ALA A 146 -0.17 5.81 0.41
N TYR A 147 -0.91 6.37 -0.56
CA TYR A 147 -2.20 5.84 -1.01
C TYR A 147 -2.09 4.38 -1.45
N LYS A 148 -1.13 4.07 -2.32
CA LYS A 148 -0.91 2.70 -2.81
C LYS A 148 -0.59 1.73 -1.67
N MET A 149 0.22 2.15 -0.69
CA MET A 149 0.53 1.34 0.49
C MET A 149 -0.70 1.05 1.34
N VAL A 150 -1.53 2.06 1.61
CA VAL A 150 -2.77 1.90 2.37
C VAL A 150 -3.75 0.99 1.62
N LYS A 151 -3.92 1.22 0.31
CA LYS A 151 -4.78 0.40 -0.55
C LYS A 151 -4.35 -1.06 -0.56
N PHE A 152 -3.05 -1.33 -0.72
CA PHE A 152 -2.51 -2.68 -0.66
C PHE A 152 -2.86 -3.38 0.65
N LYS A 153 -2.69 -2.70 1.79
CA LYS A 153 -3.04 -3.27 3.11
C LYS A 153 -4.54 -3.56 3.24
N ILE A 154 -5.40 -2.67 2.74
CA ILE A 154 -6.85 -2.88 2.74
C ILE A 154 -7.21 -4.11 1.89
N ASP A 155 -6.62 -4.26 0.71
CA ASP A 155 -6.91 -5.37 -0.17
C ASP A 155 -6.41 -6.71 0.44
N ALA A 156 -5.22 -6.73 1.04
CA ALA A 156 -4.73 -7.88 1.80
C ALA A 156 -5.62 -8.22 3.01
N ALA A 157 -6.19 -7.21 3.68
CA ALA A 157 -7.13 -7.41 4.78
C ALA A 157 -8.46 -8.02 4.31
N LYS A 158 -8.97 -7.64 3.13
CA LYS A 158 -10.16 -8.29 2.52
C LYS A 158 -9.91 -9.77 2.24
N ASP A 159 -8.71 -10.12 1.78
CA ASP A 159 -8.33 -11.53 1.59
C ASP A 159 -8.28 -12.29 2.92
N MET A 160 -7.84 -11.63 4.00
CA MET A 160 -7.89 -12.20 5.34
C MET A 160 -9.33 -12.41 5.83
N VAL A 161 -10.26 -11.48 5.58
CA VAL A 161 -11.69 -11.67 5.87
C VAL A 161 -12.23 -12.91 5.15
N ASN A 162 -11.90 -13.07 3.87
CA ASN A 162 -12.30 -14.25 3.09
C ASN A 162 -11.71 -15.55 3.66
N THR A 163 -10.48 -15.48 4.15
CA THR A 163 -9.79 -16.62 4.77
C THR A 163 -10.46 -17.01 6.10
N LEU A 164 -10.70 -16.04 6.98
CA LEU A 164 -11.41 -16.27 8.25
C LEU A 164 -12.80 -16.86 8.01
N ARG A 165 -13.56 -16.33 7.04
CA ARG A 165 -14.87 -16.86 6.65
C ARG A 165 -14.81 -18.34 6.26
N LYS A 166 -13.82 -18.72 5.44
CA LYS A 166 -13.63 -20.12 5.01
C LYS A 166 -13.30 -21.04 6.19
N ILE A 167 -12.45 -20.60 7.11
CA ILE A 167 -12.11 -21.39 8.31
C ILE A 167 -13.35 -21.62 9.17
N ILE A 168 -14.14 -20.56 9.43
CA ILE A 168 -15.39 -20.65 10.20
C ILE A 168 -16.35 -21.64 9.52
N SER A 169 -16.60 -21.48 8.21
CA SER A 169 -17.50 -22.38 7.47
C SER A 169 -17.05 -23.83 7.49
N ARG A 170 -15.74 -24.10 7.37
CA ARG A 170 -15.20 -25.46 7.44
C ARG A 170 -15.45 -26.08 8.82
N ARG A 171 -15.17 -25.36 9.91
CA ARG A 171 -15.38 -25.87 11.28
C ARG A 171 -16.85 -26.16 11.57
N MET A 172 -17.76 -25.32 11.08
CA MET A 172 -19.20 -25.59 11.17
C MET A 172 -19.59 -26.89 10.46
N GLN A 173 -19.03 -27.16 9.28
CA GLN A 173 -19.28 -28.41 8.53
C GLN A 173 -18.70 -29.63 9.26
N GLU A 174 -17.49 -29.52 9.82
CA GLU A 174 -16.86 -30.58 10.62
C GLU A 174 -17.71 -30.93 11.85
N GLN A 175 -18.22 -29.92 12.57
CA GLN A 175 -19.12 -30.11 13.72
C GLN A 175 -20.43 -30.80 13.32
N GLN A 176 -21.03 -30.41 12.19
CA GLN A 176 -22.24 -31.07 11.66
C GLN A 176 -21.96 -32.53 11.33
N LEU A 177 -20.88 -32.83 10.61
CA LEU A 177 -20.48 -34.21 10.27
C LEU A 177 -20.19 -35.07 11.50
N ALA A 178 -19.50 -34.52 12.50
CA ALA A 178 -19.23 -35.20 13.76
C ALA A 178 -20.52 -35.56 14.51
N SER A 179 -21.51 -34.66 14.52
CA SER A 179 -22.83 -34.90 15.09
C SER A 179 -23.59 -36.04 14.39
N PHE A 180 -23.49 -36.12 13.05
CA PHE A 180 -24.08 -37.24 12.28
C PHE A 180 -23.35 -38.57 12.49
N GLY A 181 -22.03 -38.55 12.69
CA GLY A 181 -21.24 -39.75 13.00
C GLY A 181 -21.61 -40.36 14.35
N ASN A 182 -21.73 -39.52 15.39
CA ASN A 182 -22.08 -39.98 16.74
C ASN A 182 -23.53 -40.50 16.84
N SER A 183 -24.48 -39.91 16.12
CA SER A 183 -25.87 -40.38 16.15
C SER A 183 -26.03 -41.79 15.55
N LYS A 184 -25.31 -42.11 14.46
CA LYS A 184 -25.28 -43.48 13.90
C LYS A 184 -24.67 -44.52 14.84
N ILE A 185 -23.60 -44.17 15.55
CA ILE A 185 -22.96 -45.09 16.51
C ILE A 185 -23.88 -45.34 17.70
N SER A 186 -24.52 -44.30 18.25
CA SER A 186 -25.44 -44.46 19.40
C SER A 186 -26.64 -45.36 19.09
N ASN A 187 -27.20 -45.26 17.88
CA ASN A 187 -28.27 -46.14 17.44
C ASN A 187 -27.78 -47.57 17.23
N SER A 188 -26.56 -47.77 16.69
CA SER A 188 -26.01 -49.11 16.49
C SER A 188 -25.67 -49.83 17.80
N SER A 189 -25.24 -49.11 18.84
CA SER A 189 -24.98 -49.69 20.17
C SER A 189 -26.28 -50.04 20.92
N ALA A 190 -27.34 -49.27 20.73
CA ALA A 190 -28.66 -49.58 21.32
C ALA A 190 -29.27 -50.88 20.75
N PHE A 191 -28.96 -51.23 19.49
CA PHE A 191 -29.39 -52.49 18.88
C PHE A 191 -28.53 -53.71 19.25
N MET A 192 -27.39 -53.53 19.94
CA MET A 192 -26.50 -54.64 20.35
C MET A 192 -26.61 -55.01 21.84
N GLU A 193 -27.38 -54.26 22.63
CA GLU A 193 -27.63 -54.57 24.06
C GLU A 193 -28.99 -55.29 24.29
N GLU A 194 -29.73 -55.64 23.23
CA GLU A 194 -31.05 -56.31 23.32
C GLU A 194 -31.05 -57.83 23.03
N ASP A 195 -29.90 -58.50 22.94
CA ASP A 195 -29.79 -59.98 22.80
C ASP A 195 -29.19 -60.68 24.04
#